data_AF-A0A7J9HT69-F1
#
_entry.id   AF-A0A7J9HT69-F1
#
_cell.length_a   1.000
_cell.length_b   1.000
_cell.length_c   1.000
_cell.angle_alpha   90.00
_cell.angle_beta   90.00
_cell.angle_gamma   90.00
#
_symmetry.space_group_name_H-M   'P 1'
#
loop_
_entity.id
_entity.type
_entity.pdbx_description
1 polymer ?
#
loop_
_entity_poly.entity_id
_entity_poly.type
_entity_poly.pdbx_seq_one_letter_code
_entity_poly.pdbx_strand_id
1 'polypeptide(L)'
;MGRIAQGTKVLAEGGYERVFRQTFETVPKEQLLNSFACYLSTSAGPVMGVLYVSTAKLAYCSDNPLSYKNGSQTEWNLYKVYLHYPCTMLLKLGCKS
;
A
#
# COMPACT_ATOMS: atom_id res chain seq x y z
N MET A 1 -11.76 14.23 6.33
CA MET A 1 -12.43 13.44 5.28
C MET A 1 -11.60 12.28 4.72
N GLY A 2 -10.28 12.16 4.96
CA GLY A 2 -9.43 11.16 4.28
C GLY A 2 -9.65 9.68 4.66
N ARG A 3 -9.70 9.34 5.96
CA ARG A 3 -9.76 7.92 6.39
C ARG A 3 -11.16 7.30 6.38
N ILE A 4 -12.22 8.08 6.55
CA ILE A 4 -13.60 7.59 6.50
C ILE A 4 -13.94 7.16 5.05
N ALA A 5 -13.59 7.99 4.06
CA ALA A 5 -13.80 7.66 2.66
C ALA A 5 -13.04 6.39 2.23
N GLN A 6 -11.82 6.19 2.75
CA GLN A 6 -11.02 5.01 2.48
C GLN A 6 -11.59 3.75 3.13
N GLY A 7 -12.07 3.82 4.38
CA GLY A 7 -12.80 2.73 5.01
C GLY A 7 -14.02 2.31 4.18
N THR A 8 -14.79 3.28 3.67
CA THR A 8 -15.93 3.02 2.77
C THR A 8 -15.49 2.39 1.45
N LYS A 9 -14.37 2.85 0.85
CA LYS A 9 -13.80 2.25 -0.37
C LYS A 9 -13.41 0.79 -0.14
N VAL A 10 -12.70 0.50 0.94
CA VAL A 10 -12.29 -0.86 1.29
C VAL A 10 -13.50 -1.76 1.51
N LEU A 11 -14.54 -1.27 2.20
CA LEU A 11 -15.79 -2.01 2.37
C LEU A 11 -16.50 -2.28 1.04
N ALA A 12 -16.59 -1.28 0.16
CA ALA A 12 -17.19 -1.43 -1.16
C ALA A 12 -16.40 -2.38 -2.07
N GLU A 13 -15.07 -2.40 -1.96
CA GLU A 13 -14.18 -3.27 -2.72
C GLU A 13 -14.11 -4.70 -2.15
N GLY A 14 -14.70 -4.97 -0.98
CA GLY A 14 -14.78 -6.31 -0.38
C GLY A 14 -13.66 -6.65 0.61
N GLY A 15 -13.07 -5.64 1.25
CA GLY A 15 -12.04 -5.77 2.27
C GLY A 15 -10.61 -5.62 1.74
N TYR A 16 -9.66 -5.45 2.66
CA TYR A 16 -8.25 -5.16 2.32
C TYR A 16 -7.57 -6.25 1.48
N GLU A 17 -7.98 -7.52 1.62
CA GLU A 17 -7.48 -8.63 0.80
C GLU A 17 -7.74 -8.39 -0.71
N ARG A 18 -8.96 -7.98 -1.05
CA ARG A 18 -9.35 -7.75 -2.45
C ARG A 18 -8.67 -6.51 -3.00
N VAL A 19 -8.60 -5.43 -2.22
CA VAL A 19 -7.87 -4.21 -2.59
C VAL A 19 -6.39 -4.52 -2.84
N PHE A 20 -5.76 -5.31 -1.96
CA PHE A 20 -4.36 -5.72 -2.10
C PHE A 20 -4.11 -6.45 -3.42
N ARG A 21 -4.93 -7.47 -3.73
CA ARG A 21 -4.79 -8.28 -4.97
C ARG A 21 -5.07 -7.49 -6.25
N GLN A 22 -5.93 -6.48 -6.20
CA GLN A 22 -6.17 -5.59 -7.35
C GLN A 22 -5.06 -4.54 -7.50
N THR A 23 -4.44 -4.13 -6.40
CA THR A 23 -3.43 -3.08 -6.39
C THR A 23 -2.05 -3.60 -6.76
N PHE A 24 -1.73 -4.83 -6.36
CA PHE A 24 -0.43 -5.47 -6.54
C PHE A 24 -0.59 -6.84 -7.20
N GLU A 25 0.36 -7.16 -8.08
CA GLU A 25 0.50 -8.52 -8.59
C GLU A 25 0.88 -9.47 -7.44
N THR A 26 0.12 -10.56 -7.31
CA THR A 26 0.34 -11.57 -6.27
C THR A 26 0.85 -12.87 -6.86
N VAL A 27 1.73 -13.56 -6.14
CA VAL A 27 2.15 -14.92 -6.50
C VAL A 27 1.09 -15.95 -6.08
N PRO A 28 1.07 -17.15 -6.69
CA PRO A 28 0.17 -18.21 -6.26
C PRO A 28 0.31 -18.50 -4.76
N LYS A 29 -0.83 -18.62 -4.05
CA LYS A 29 -0.91 -18.88 -2.60
C LYS A 29 -0.37 -17.75 -1.70
N GLU A 30 -0.03 -16.59 -2.24
CA GLU A 30 0.22 -15.39 -1.43
C GLU A 30 -1.04 -15.01 -0.66
N GLN A 31 -0.91 -14.73 0.64
CA GLN A 31 -1.99 -14.37 1.54
C GLN A 31 -1.66 -13.05 2.23
N LEU A 32 -2.62 -12.12 2.33
CA LEU A 32 -2.46 -10.96 3.18
C LEU A 32 -2.55 -11.40 4.65
N LEU A 33 -1.59 -10.95 5.44
CA LEU A 33 -1.55 -11.17 6.88
C LEU A 33 -2.18 -9.98 7.61
N ASN A 34 -1.71 -8.77 7.28
CA ASN A 34 -2.13 -7.54 7.94
C ASN A 34 -2.17 -6.37 6.97
N SER A 35 -2.93 -5.34 7.34
CA SER A 35 -2.91 -4.03 6.70
C SER A 35 -2.92 -2.91 7.74
N PHE A 36 -2.20 -1.83 7.47
CA PHE A 36 -2.06 -0.70 8.38
C PHE A 36 -2.14 0.61 7.60
N ALA A 37 -2.99 1.53 8.07
CA ALA A 37 -2.92 2.90 7.60
C ALA A 37 -1.64 3.55 8.14
N CYS A 38 -0.82 4.11 7.26
CA CYS A 38 0.47 4.70 7.63
C CYS A 38 0.82 5.91 6.76
N TYR A 39 1.89 6.60 7.15
CA TYR A 39 2.52 7.61 6.32
C TYR A 39 3.88 7.13 5.85
N LEU A 40 4.13 7.22 4.55
CA LEU A 40 5.46 7.04 3.99
C LEU A 40 6.21 8.37 4.03
N SER A 41 7.34 8.40 4.73
CA SER A 41 8.21 9.57 4.75
C SER A 41 8.92 9.73 3.40
N THR A 42 8.71 10.86 2.73
CA THR A 42 9.44 11.23 1.51
C THR A 42 10.18 12.56 1.73
N SER A 43 11.12 12.90 0.86
CA SER A 43 11.82 14.19 0.91
C SER A 43 10.89 15.39 0.69
N ALA A 44 9.77 15.18 -0.01
CA ALA A 44 8.73 16.19 -0.21
C ALA A 44 7.68 16.21 0.93
N GLY A 45 7.85 15.38 1.96
CA GLY A 45 6.94 15.27 3.11
C GLY A 45 6.28 13.89 3.26
N PRO A 46 5.47 13.70 4.30
CA PRO A 46 4.77 12.43 4.54
C PRO A 46 3.63 12.23 3.54
N VAL A 47 3.56 11.04 2.93
CA VAL A 47 2.49 10.62 2.02
C VAL A 47 1.59 9.63 2.76
N MET A 48 0.28 9.85 2.77
CA MET A 48 -0.67 8.93 3.40
C MET A 48 -0.96 7.70 2.51
N GLY A 49 -1.06 6.53 3.12
CA GLY A 49 -1.35 5.29 2.41
C GLY A 49 -1.62 4.09 3.31
N VAL A 50 -1.61 2.90 2.69
CA VAL A 50 -1.76 1.61 3.36
C VAL A 50 -0.52 0.77 3.15
N LEU A 51 -0.01 0.22 4.24
CA LEU A 51 0.99 -0.84 4.26
C LEU A 51 0.28 -2.20 4.37
N TYR A 52 0.50 -3.06 3.38
CA TYR A 52 0.07 -4.44 3.30
C TYR A 52 1.24 -5.35 3.64
N VAL A 53 1.04 -6.27 4.58
CA VAL A 53 1.98 -7.32 4.93
C VAL A 53 1.39 -8.63 4.43
N SER A 54 2.03 -9.27 3.46
CA SER A 54 1.63 -10.59 2.96
C SER A 54 2.68 -11.65 3.33
N THR A 55 2.35 -12.91 3.04
CA THR A 55 3.30 -14.03 3.18
C THR A 55 4.48 -13.97 2.21
N ALA A 56 4.46 -13.09 1.20
CA ALA A 56 5.50 -13.00 0.18
C ALA A 56 6.14 -11.62 0.04
N LYS A 57 5.48 -10.53 0.46
CA LYS A 57 6.00 -9.17 0.31
C LYS A 57 5.48 -8.20 1.36
N LEU A 58 6.23 -7.12 1.51
CA LEU A 58 5.71 -5.86 2.02
C LEU A 58 5.27 -5.02 0.84
N ALA A 59 4.08 -4.41 0.91
CA ALA A 59 3.62 -3.52 -0.15
C ALA A 59 2.96 -2.28 0.44
N TYR A 60 3.31 -1.10 -0.08
CA TYR A 60 2.73 0.18 0.29
C TYR A 60 2.08 0.82 -0.94
N CYS A 61 0.87 1.38 -0.76
CA CYS A 61 0.20 2.20 -1.77
C CYS A 61 -0.34 3.48 -1.13
N SER A 62 -0.11 4.63 -1.77
CA SER A 62 -0.75 5.88 -1.36
C SER A 62 -2.27 5.83 -1.53
N ASP A 63 -3.00 6.59 -0.71
CA ASP A 63 -4.47 6.64 -0.78
C ASP A 63 -4.96 7.51 -1.95
N ASN A 64 -4.18 8.55 -2.25
CA ASN A 64 -4.43 9.49 -3.32
C ASN A 64 -3.28 9.43 -4.35
N PRO A 65 -3.59 9.62 -5.64
CA PRO A 65 -2.56 9.83 -6.66
C PRO A 65 -1.74 11.08 -6.33
N LEU A 66 -0.43 10.97 -6.49
CA LEU A 66 0.47 12.10 -6.41
C LEU A 66 0.66 12.66 -7.82
N SER A 67 0.67 13.99 -7.92
CA SER A 67 0.99 14.65 -9.17
C SER A 67 2.50 14.75 -9.37
N TYR A 68 2.94 14.53 -10.60
CA TYR A 68 4.30 14.85 -11.03
C TYR A 68 4.28 15.47 -12.41
N LYS A 69 5.31 16.26 -12.71
CA LYS A 69 5.48 16.85 -14.03
C LYS A 69 6.25 15.91 -14.93
N ASN A 70 5.65 15.56 -16.05
CA ASN A 70 6.29 14.87 -17.17
C ASN A 70 6.41 15.87 -18.33
N GLY A 71 7.52 16.62 -18.35
CA GLY A 71 7.69 17.74 -19.28
C GLY A 71 6.66 18.85 -19.04
N SER A 72 5.81 19.12 -20.03
CA SER A 72 4.74 20.13 -19.95
C SER A 72 3.41 19.59 -19.40
N GLN A 73 3.29 18.28 -19.21
CA GLN A 73 2.06 17.64 -18.73
C GLN A 73 2.16 17.28 -17.25
N THR A 74 1.04 17.39 -16.52
CA THR A 74 0.93 16.93 -15.13
C THR A 74 0.20 15.60 -15.10
N GLU A 75 0.88 14.56 -14.65
CA GLU A 75 0.33 13.22 -14.50
C GLU A 75 0.06 12.91 -13.03
N TRP A 76 -0.89 12.02 -12.78
CA TRP A 76 -1.34 11.64 -11.43
C TRP A 76 -1.25 10.13 -11.29
N ASN A 77 -0.32 9.65 -10.45
CA ASN A 77 -0.10 8.22 -10.25
C ASN A 77 -0.06 7.87 -8.76
N LEU A 78 -0.52 6.67 -8.42
CA LEU A 78 -0.41 6.15 -7.05
C LEU A 78 1.05 5.83 -6.74
N TYR A 79 1.52 6.28 -5.58
CA TYR A 79 2.85 5.95 -5.12
C TYR A 79 2.84 4.52 -4.54
N LYS A 80 3.42 3.58 -5.30
CA LYS A 80 3.47 2.15 -4.96
C LYS A 80 4.90 1.73 -4.73
N VAL A 81 5.17 1.06 -3.61
CA VAL A 81 6.48 0.47 -3.30
C VAL A 81 6.24 -0.92 -2.73
N TYR A 82 6.98 -1.92 -3.18
CA TYR A 82 6.94 -3.24 -2.56
C TYR A 82 8.32 -3.88 -2.52
N LEU A 83 8.54 -4.68 -1.48
CA LEU A 83 9.75 -5.44 -1.29
C LEU A 83 9.38 -6.91 -1.14
N HIS A 84 9.90 -7.74 -2.04
CA HIS A 84 9.73 -9.19 -1.98
C HIS A 84 10.68 -9.79 -0.96
N TYR A 85 10.19 -10.70 -0.13
CA TYR A 85 11.05 -11.43 0.79
C TYR A 85 11.57 -12.69 0.11
N PRO A 86 12.87 -13.03 0.20
CA PRO A 86 13.28 -14.42 0.02
C PRO A 86 12.60 -15.26 1.11
N CYS A 87 12.21 -16.48 0.76
CA CYS A 87 11.35 -17.43 1.49
C CYS A 87 11.67 -17.65 3.00
N THR A 88 12.78 -17.12 3.52
CA THR A 88 13.25 -17.25 4.91
C THR A 88 13.18 -15.97 5.76
N MET A 89 12.97 -14.78 5.18
CA MET A 89 12.82 -13.54 5.97
C MET A 89 11.33 -13.24 6.25
N LEU A 90 10.79 -13.86 7.30
CA LEU A 90 9.60 -13.34 7.96
C LEU A 90 10.01 -12.07 8.71
N LEU A 91 9.83 -10.92 8.05
CA LEU A 91 10.02 -9.61 8.68
C LEU A 91 9.03 -9.49 9.83
N LYS A 92 9.49 -9.72 11.07
CA LYS A 92 8.78 -9.33 12.29
C LYS A 92 8.75 -7.80 12.34
N LEU A 93 7.83 -7.21 11.60
CA LEU A 93 7.50 -5.79 11.72
C LEU A 93 6.84 -5.59 13.09
N GLY A 94 7.68 -5.35 14.10
CA GLY A 94 7.23 -4.95 15.43
C GLY A 94 6.72 -3.52 15.38
N CYS A 95 5.42 -3.34 15.17
CA CYS A 95 4.75 -2.10 15.52
C CYS A 95 4.70 -2.04 17.06
N LYS A 96 5.64 -1.34 17.69
CA LYS A 96 5.49 -0.96 19.10
C LYS A 96 4.32 0.02 19.19
N SER A 97 3.29 -0.39 19.93
CA SER A 97 2.16 0.46 20.34
C SER A 97 2.61 1.54 21.32
#